data_AF-A0A833QYJ6-F1
#
_entry.id   AF-A0A833QYJ6-F1
#
_cell.length_a   1.000
_cell.length_b   1.000
_cell.length_c   1.000
_cell.angle_alpha   90.00
_cell.angle_beta   90.00
_cell.angle_gamma   90.00
#
_symmetry.space_group_name_H-M   'P 1'
#
loop_
_entity.id
_entity.type
_entity.pdbx_description
1 polymer ?
#
loop_
_entity_poly.entity_id
_entity_poly.type
_entity_poly.pdbx_seq_one_letter_code
_entity_poly.pdbx_strand_id
1 'polypeptide(L)'
;MGTFHYSSDESSWKRAKELLIKVAAHGENTGYEVPCLIVSAKDDLDPYIQDSTRVSQDMGIETPTPVSLKLGDYNNIFRKIVSAAQTPHLSIPETEAGKTRKQYRRLVNRSLMVVSVGAAVAVVGVAAYRVYAARKSSSS
;
A
#
# COMPACT_ATOMS: atom_id res chain seq x y z
N MET A 1 -2.06 9.21 10.44
CA MET A 1 -1.39 8.08 11.11
C MET A 1 -2.45 7.31 11.88
N GLY A 2 -2.68 6.04 11.55
CA GLY A 2 -3.53 5.13 12.31
C GLY A 2 -2.74 4.44 13.41
N THR A 3 -3.28 4.37 14.62
CA THR A 3 -2.66 3.64 15.74
C THR A 3 -3.64 2.60 16.23
N PHE A 4 -3.21 1.33 16.27
CA PHE A 4 -4.05 0.20 16.69
C PHE A 4 -3.48 -0.41 17.95
N HIS A 5 -4.28 -0.42 19.00
CA HIS A 5 -3.90 -0.93 20.30
C HIS A 5 -4.65 -2.23 20.59
N TYR A 6 -3.95 -3.20 21.15
CA TYR A 6 -4.54 -4.42 21.70
C TYR A 6 -3.86 -4.77 23.02
N SER A 7 -4.62 -5.40 23.93
CA SER A 7 -4.08 -6.02 25.14
C SER A 7 -3.82 -7.51 24.89
N SER A 8 -3.30 -8.23 25.88
CA SER A 8 -3.19 -9.70 25.85
C SER A 8 -4.53 -10.46 25.70
N ASP A 9 -5.65 -9.75 25.51
CA ASP A 9 -6.99 -10.31 25.29
C ASP A 9 -7.24 -10.55 23.79
N GLU A 10 -7.62 -11.77 23.42
CA GLU A 10 -7.88 -12.16 22.03
C GLU A 10 -8.90 -11.28 21.32
N SER A 11 -9.97 -10.90 22.04
CA SER A 11 -11.04 -10.06 21.50
C SER A 11 -10.54 -8.66 21.13
N SER A 12 -9.60 -8.12 21.90
CA SER A 12 -8.97 -6.83 21.63
C SER A 12 -8.08 -6.89 20.39
N TRP A 13 -7.30 -7.96 20.25
CA TRP A 13 -6.45 -8.20 19.08
C TRP A 13 -7.28 -8.40 17.81
N LYS A 14 -8.32 -9.23 17.88
CA LYS A 14 -9.21 -9.48 16.74
C LYS A 14 -9.85 -8.18 16.25
N ARG A 15 -10.32 -7.33 17.16
CA ARG A 15 -10.90 -6.02 16.82
C ARG A 15 -9.85 -5.07 16.23
N ALA A 16 -8.65 -5.01 16.78
CA ALA A 16 -7.56 -4.19 16.25
C ALA A 16 -7.19 -4.61 14.82
N LYS A 17 -7.06 -5.92 14.58
CA LYS A 17 -6.80 -6.50 13.25
C LYS A 17 -7.92 -6.18 12.25
N GLU A 18 -9.19 -6.34 12.64
CA GLU A 18 -10.32 -6.01 11.77
C GLU A 18 -10.35 -4.53 11.38
N LEU A 19 -10.03 -3.63 12.32
CA LEU A 19 -9.95 -2.20 12.02
C LEU A 19 -8.77 -1.88 11.10
N LEU A 20 -7.61 -2.50 11.30
CA LEU A 20 -6.44 -2.34 10.43
C LEU A 20 -6.74 -2.76 9.00
N ILE A 21 -7.39 -3.92 8.80
CA ILE A 21 -7.81 -4.41 7.49
C ILE A 21 -8.77 -3.41 6.82
N LYS A 22 -9.74 -2.88 7.58
CA LYS A 22 -10.69 -1.89 7.04
C LYS A 22 -9.99 -0.60 6.60
N VAL A 23 -9.02 -0.11 7.37
CA VAL A 23 -8.25 1.09 7.02
C VAL A 23 -7.40 0.84 5.77
N ALA A 24 -6.71 -0.29 5.69
CA ALA A 24 -5.93 -0.68 4.50
C ALA A 24 -6.83 -0.77 3.25
N ALA A 25 -7.94 -1.49 3.34
CA ALA A 25 -8.89 -1.66 2.23
C ALA A 25 -9.52 -0.31 1.80
N HIS A 26 -9.80 0.58 2.74
CA HIS A 26 -10.28 1.92 2.42
C HIS A 26 -9.22 2.75 1.69
N GLY A 27 -7.96 2.71 2.14
CA GLY A 27 -6.83 3.38 1.48
C GLY A 27 -6.63 2.86 0.06
N GLU A 28 -6.68 1.55 -0.15
CA GLU A 28 -6.56 0.92 -1.48
C GLU A 28 -7.71 1.29 -2.43
N ASN A 29 -8.92 1.45 -1.91
CA ASN A 29 -10.10 1.80 -2.70
C ASN A 29 -10.14 3.27 -3.09
N THR A 30 -9.73 4.16 -2.17
CA THR A 30 -9.81 5.61 -2.36
C THR A 30 -8.53 6.23 -2.88
N GLY A 31 -7.39 5.55 -2.73
CA GLY A 31 -6.05 6.09 -2.98
C GLY A 31 -5.49 6.91 -1.81
N TYR A 32 -6.27 7.13 -0.74
CA TYR A 32 -5.82 7.85 0.45
C TYR A 32 -5.27 6.89 1.50
N GLU A 33 -4.04 6.43 1.26
CA GLU A 33 -3.34 5.52 2.16
C GLU A 33 -2.84 6.25 3.42
N VAL A 34 -2.90 5.58 4.57
CA VAL A 34 -2.52 6.16 5.86
C VAL A 34 -1.48 5.25 6.52
N PRO A 35 -0.33 5.78 6.96
CA PRO A 35 0.63 4.98 7.71
C PRO A 35 -0.01 4.50 9.02
N CYS A 36 0.27 3.27 9.41
CA CYS A 36 -0.32 2.58 10.54
C CYS A 36 0.77 1.99 11.45
N LEU A 37 0.52 2.03 12.76
CA LEU A 37 1.37 1.43 13.78
C LEU A 37 0.53 0.54 14.70
N ILE A 38 1.04 -0.66 14.99
CA ILE A 38 0.45 -1.59 15.95
C ILE A 38 1.18 -1.45 17.29
N VAL A 39 0.41 -1.39 18.37
CA VAL A 39 0.90 -1.24 19.74
C VAL A 39 0.33 -2.36 20.61
N SER A 40 1.22 -3.19 21.16
CA SER A 40 0.89 -4.22 22.15
C SER A 40 0.91 -3.58 23.53
N ALA A 41 -0.24 -3.53 24.21
CA ALA A 41 -0.35 -2.99 25.57
C ALA A 41 -0.38 -4.14 26.58
N LYS A 42 0.25 -3.95 27.75
CA LYS A 42 0.36 -4.97 28.83
C LYS A 42 1.18 -6.19 28.40
N ASP A 43 2.36 -5.96 27.84
CA ASP A 43 3.28 -6.99 27.33
C ASP A 43 3.75 -8.02 28.39
N ASP A 44 3.45 -7.80 29.67
CA ASP A 44 3.72 -8.73 30.77
C ASP A 44 3.02 -10.11 30.62
N LEU A 45 2.04 -10.23 29.70
CA LEU A 45 1.31 -11.46 29.37
C LEU A 45 1.51 -11.77 27.88
N ASP A 46 2.26 -12.83 27.59
CA ASP A 46 2.97 -13.09 26.33
C ASP A 46 2.27 -13.87 25.17
N PRO A 47 0.94 -14.18 25.15
CA PRO A 47 0.46 -15.17 24.17
C PRO A 47 0.25 -14.67 22.72
N TYR A 48 0.19 -13.36 22.44
CA TYR A 48 -0.25 -12.84 21.12
C TYR A 48 0.83 -12.10 20.29
N ILE A 49 2.09 -12.08 20.75
CA ILE A 49 3.19 -11.37 20.04
C ILE A 49 3.54 -12.04 18.70
N GLN A 50 3.49 -13.37 18.62
CA GLN A 50 3.83 -14.10 17.39
C GLN A 50 2.83 -13.84 16.26
N ASP A 51 1.53 -13.92 16.55
CA ASP A 51 0.49 -13.72 15.54
C ASP A 51 0.41 -12.28 15.05
N SER A 52 0.64 -11.32 15.94
CA SER A 52 0.68 -9.90 15.60
C SER A 52 1.93 -9.54 14.77
N THR A 53 3.07 -10.18 15.04
CA THR A 53 4.28 -10.06 14.20
C THR A 53 4.03 -10.61 12.79
N ARG A 54 3.38 -11.77 12.66
CA ARG A 54 3.03 -12.36 11.35
C ARG A 54 2.10 -11.46 10.55
N VAL A 55 1.07 -10.91 11.18
CA VAL A 55 0.12 -9.99 10.53
C VAL A 55 0.82 -8.69 10.10
N SER A 56 1.75 -8.18 10.90
CA SER A 56 2.50 -6.97 10.56
C SER A 56 3.38 -7.19 9.31
N GLN A 57 4.08 -8.32 9.26
CA GLN A 57 4.91 -8.69 8.10
C GLN A 57 4.08 -8.90 6.83
N ASP A 58 2.94 -9.58 6.94
CA ASP A 58 2.03 -9.82 5.81
C ASP A 58 1.51 -8.49 5.23
N MET A 59 1.13 -7.55 6.10
CA MET A 59 0.66 -6.23 5.71
C MET A 59 1.77 -5.24 5.35
N GLY A 60 3.04 -5.62 5.49
CA GLY A 60 4.19 -4.78 5.15
C GLY A 60 4.42 -3.61 6.12
N ILE A 61 3.97 -3.73 7.37
CA ILE A 61 4.15 -2.71 8.42
C ILE A 61 5.12 -3.16 9.50
N GLU A 62 5.60 -2.20 10.30
CA GLU A 62 6.52 -2.47 11.41
C GLU A 62 5.90 -3.43 12.44
N THR A 63 6.74 -4.25 13.06
CA THR A 63 6.30 -5.19 14.10
C THR A 63 5.64 -4.46 15.27
N PRO A 64 4.73 -5.14 15.99
CA PRO A 64 4.03 -4.56 17.12
C PRO A 64 5.02 -3.97 18.13
N THR A 65 4.77 -2.75 18.57
CA THR A 65 5.59 -2.11 19.60
C THR A 65 5.05 -2.48 20.97
N PRO A 66 5.81 -3.22 21.79
CA PRO A 66 5.38 -3.57 23.14
C PRO A 66 5.42 -2.35 24.05
N VAL A 67 4.40 -2.23 24.90
CA VAL A 67 4.26 -1.15 25.88
C VAL A 67 3.73 -1.73 27.18
N SER A 68 4.55 -1.66 28.22
CA SER A 68 4.12 -1.94 29.58
C SER A 68 3.98 -0.65 30.37
N LEU A 69 2.77 -0.39 30.86
CA LEU A 69 2.47 0.77 31.72
C LEU A 69 3.29 0.73 33.03
N LYS A 70 3.76 -0.46 33.43
CA LYS A 70 4.57 -0.67 34.63
C LYS A 70 6.05 -0.34 34.43
N LEU A 71 6.57 -0.46 33.20
CA LEU A 71 7.99 -0.20 32.90
C LEU A 71 8.29 1.25 32.52
N GLY A 72 7.29 2.10 32.30
CA GLY A 72 7.50 3.52 32.03
C GLY A 72 8.11 3.84 30.65
N ASP A 73 8.18 2.88 29.73
CA ASP A 73 8.86 3.00 28.42
C ASP A 73 8.00 3.68 27.33
N TYR A 74 7.42 4.84 27.65
CA TYR A 74 6.54 5.57 26.73
C TYR A 74 7.29 6.28 25.60
N ASN A 75 8.56 6.62 25.83
CA ASN A 75 9.38 7.40 24.89
C ASN A 75 9.65 6.67 23.58
N ASN A 76 9.63 5.33 23.59
CA ASN A 76 9.85 4.51 22.41
C ASN A 76 8.70 4.65 21.39
N ILE A 77 7.45 4.73 21.85
CA ILE A 77 6.26 4.85 20.98
C ILE A 77 6.27 6.19 20.24
N PHE A 78 6.52 7.30 20.94
CA PHE A 78 6.52 8.62 20.30
C PHE A 78 7.58 8.71 19.22
N ARG A 79 8.77 8.15 19.45
CA ARG A 79 9.83 8.06 18.44
C ARG A 79 9.40 7.24 17.23
N LYS A 80 8.76 6.09 17.43
CA LYS A 80 8.24 5.28 16.33
C LYS A 80 7.13 5.97 15.56
N ILE A 81 6.21 6.67 16.23
CA ILE A 81 5.18 7.48 15.56
C ILE A 81 5.82 8.54 14.68
N VAL A 82 6.81 9.28 15.21
CA VAL A 82 7.52 10.30 14.46
C VAL A 82 8.29 9.69 13.29
N SER A 83 8.97 8.56 13.50
CA SER A 83 9.70 7.85 12.44
C SER A 83 8.78 7.39 11.32
N ALA A 84 7.66 6.75 11.64
CA ALA A 84 6.68 6.32 10.66
C ALA A 84 5.98 7.49 9.96
N ALA A 85 5.85 8.64 10.61
CA ALA A 85 5.38 9.87 9.98
C ALA A 85 6.43 10.49 9.04
N GLN A 86 7.73 10.32 9.31
CA GLN A 86 8.82 10.75 8.43
C GLN A 86 8.96 9.86 7.19
N THR A 87 8.71 8.56 7.32
CA THR A 87 8.80 7.59 6.22
C THR A 87 7.46 6.87 5.99
N PRO A 88 6.38 7.59 5.62
CA PRO A 88 5.02 7.04 5.58
C PRO A 88 4.87 5.86 4.62
N HIS A 89 5.66 5.83 3.55
CA HIS A 89 5.66 4.76 2.54
C HIS A 89 6.05 3.38 3.10
N LEU A 90 6.77 3.31 4.23
CA LEU A 90 7.17 2.06 4.88
C LEU A 90 6.18 1.60 5.96
N SER A 91 5.19 2.43 6.29
CA SER A 91 4.22 2.16 7.35
C SER A 91 2.79 2.06 6.83
N ILE A 92 2.57 2.14 5.51
CA ILE A 92 1.25 1.94 4.91
C ILE A 92 0.93 0.45 4.88
N PRO A 93 -0.17 0.00 5.51
CA PRO A 93 -0.58 -1.39 5.42
C PRO A 93 -1.15 -1.69 4.04
N GLU A 94 -0.71 -2.79 3.44
CA GLU A 94 -1.24 -3.31 2.19
C GLU A 94 -1.85 -4.70 2.41
N THR A 95 -3.10 -4.89 2.00
CA THR A 95 -3.74 -6.20 1.96
C THR A 95 -3.29 -6.98 0.71
N GLU A 96 -3.41 -8.32 0.73
CA GLU A 96 -3.14 -9.13 -0.46
C GLU A 96 -4.02 -8.73 -1.66
N ALA A 97 -5.28 -8.36 -1.40
CA ALA A 97 -6.20 -7.84 -2.42
C ALA A 97 -5.70 -6.51 -3.00
N GLY A 98 -5.15 -5.63 -2.16
CA GLY A 98 -4.49 -4.40 -2.57
C GLY A 98 -3.28 -4.65 -3.47
N LYS A 99 -2.38 -5.55 -3.06
CA LYS A 99 -1.17 -5.91 -3.80
C LYS A 99 -1.50 -6.40 -5.20
N THR A 100 -2.42 -7.37 -5.31
CA THR A 100 -2.85 -7.95 -6.59
C THR A 100 -3.53 -6.89 -7.48
N ARG A 101 -4.38 -6.04 -6.92
CA ARG A 101 -5.03 -4.95 -7.67
C ARG A 101 -4.03 -3.92 -8.18
N LYS A 102 -3.04 -3.52 -7.37
CA LYS A 102 -1.97 -2.59 -7.79
C LYS A 102 -1.15 -3.20 -8.94
N GLN A 103 -0.77 -4.47 -8.83
CA GLN A 103 -0.05 -5.19 -9.89
C GLN A 103 -0.87 -5.27 -11.19
N TYR A 104 -2.15 -5.66 -11.11
CA TYR A 104 -3.04 -5.72 -12.26
C TYR A 104 -3.15 -4.36 -12.96
N ARG A 105 -3.38 -3.28 -12.19
CA ARG A 105 -3.46 -1.92 -12.74
C ARG A 105 -2.16 -1.50 -13.42
N ARG A 106 -0.99 -1.82 -12.84
CA ARG A 106 0.32 -1.54 -13.46
C ARG A 106 0.48 -2.25 -14.81
N LEU A 107 0.10 -3.53 -14.88
CA LEU A 107 0.15 -4.30 -16.12
C LEU A 107 -0.79 -3.74 -17.19
N VAL A 108 -2.05 -3.47 -16.83
CA VAL A 108 -3.03 -2.90 -17.76
C VAL A 108 -2.59 -1.53 -18.28
N ASN A 109 -2.10 -0.63 -17.41
CA ASN A 109 -1.62 0.69 -17.82
C ASN A 109 -0.42 0.59 -18.76
N ARG A 110 0.51 -0.33 -18.49
CA ARG A 110 1.68 -0.55 -19.36
C ARG A 110 1.26 -1.07 -20.73
N SER A 111 0.32 -2.02 -20.79
CA SER A 111 -0.24 -2.52 -22.05
C SER A 111 -0.98 -1.43 -22.81
N LEU A 112 -1.81 -0.63 -22.12
CA LEU A 112 -2.52 0.51 -22.71
C LEU A 112 -1.57 1.54 -23.33
N MET A 113 -0.46 1.84 -22.65
CA MET A 113 0.55 2.75 -23.16
C MET A 113 1.19 2.25 -24.46
N VAL A 114 1.49 0.95 -24.54
CA VAL A 114 2.06 0.36 -25.77
C VAL A 114 1.06 0.42 -26.92
N VAL A 115 -0.20 0.04 -26.67
CA VAL A 115 -1.27 0.05 -27.69
C VAL A 115 -1.55 1.46 -28.17
N SER A 116 -1.64 2.44 -27.27
CA SER A 116 -1.94 3.83 -27.64
C SER A 116 -0.82 4.46 -28.47
N VAL A 117 0.44 4.25 -28.09
CA VAL A 117 1.60 4.72 -28.87
C VAL A 117 1.65 4.04 -30.23
N GLY A 118 1.46 2.72 -30.29
CA GLY A 118 1.45 1.96 -31.54
C GLY A 118 0.36 2.44 -32.51
N ALA A 119 -0.86 2.66 -32.01
CA ALA A 119 -1.97 3.17 -32.81
C ALA A 119 -1.68 4.57 -33.37
N ALA A 120 -1.14 5.48 -32.55
CA ALA A 120 -0.80 6.83 -33.00
C ALA A 120 0.27 6.80 -34.11
N VAL A 121 1.32 5.99 -33.96
CA VAL A 121 2.37 5.84 -34.98
C VAL A 121 1.82 5.28 -36.28
N ALA A 122 0.93 4.28 -36.21
CA ALA A 122 0.29 3.72 -37.41
C ALA A 122 -0.57 4.76 -38.15
N VAL A 123 -1.38 5.56 -37.43
CA VAL A 123 -2.21 6.61 -38.02
C VAL A 123 -1.35 7.66 -38.73
N VAL A 124 -0.29 8.14 -38.06
CA VAL A 124 0.64 9.13 -38.65
C VAL A 124 1.35 8.55 -39.86
N GLY A 125 1.83 7.31 -39.78
CA GLY A 125 2.48 6.61 -40.88
C GLY A 125 1.59 6.47 -42.11
N VAL A 126 0.33 6.07 -41.92
CA VAL A 126 -0.66 5.96 -43.01
C VAL A 126 -0.98 7.33 -43.62
N ALA A 127 -1.15 8.37 -42.80
CA ALA A 127 -1.41 9.72 -43.29
C ALA A 127 -0.24 10.26 -44.11
N ALA A 128 0.99 10.11 -43.62
CA ALA A 128 2.20 10.52 -44.33
C ALA A 128 2.36 9.75 -45.66
N TYR A 129 2.11 8.45 -45.65
CA TYR A 129 2.15 7.63 -46.87
C TYR A 129 1.11 8.07 -47.91
N ARG A 130 -0.12 8.38 -47.49
CA ARG A 130 -1.19 8.89 -48.37
C ARG A 130 -0.79 10.20 -49.05
N VAL A 131 -0.21 11.15 -48.29
CA VAL A 131 0.28 12.43 -48.83
C VAL A 131 1.43 12.21 -49.81
N TYR A 132 2.38 11.34 -49.46
CA TYR A 132 3.50 11.02 -50.34
C TYR A 132 3.04 10.40 -51.67
N ALA A 133 2.13 9.43 -51.61
CA ALA A 133 1.58 8.78 -52.80
C ALA A 133 0.87 9.78 -53.72
N ALA A 134 0.05 10.68 -53.17
CA ALA A 134 -0.65 11.72 -53.94
C ALA A 134 0.31 12.70 -54.64
N ARG A 135 1.43 13.07 -53.98
CA ARG A 135 2.48 13.90 -54.59
C ARG A 135 3.17 13.18 -55.74
N LYS A 136 3.49 11.89 -55.55
CA LYS A 136 4.14 11.08 -56.59
C LYS A 136 3.27 10.96 -57.85
N SER A 137 1.96 10.80 -57.71
CA SER A 137 1.03 10.74 -58.84
C SER A 137 0.71 12.09 -59.48
N SER A 138 1.03 13.22 -58.85
CA SER A 138 0.82 14.57 -59.41
C SER A 138 2.07 15.17 -60.07
N SER A 139 3.21 14.47 -60.03
CA SER A 139 4.49 14.93 -60.58
C SER A 139 4.80 14.32 -61.97
N SER A 140 3.78 13.89 -62.70
CA SER A 140 3.87 13.39 -64.08
C SER A 140 3.28 14.40 -65.06
#